data_AF-A0A2A2LSV8-F1
#
_entry.id   AF-A0A2A2LSV8-F1
#
_cell.length_a   1.000
_cell.length_b   1.000
_cell.length_c   1.000
_cell.angle_alpha   90.00
_cell.angle_beta   90.00
_cell.angle_gamma   90.00
#
_symmetry.space_group_name_H-M   'P 1'
#
loop_
_entity.id
_entity.type
_entity.pdbx_description
1 polymer ?
#
loop_
_entity_poly.entity_id
_entity_poly.type
_entity_poly.pdbx_seq_one_letter_code
_entity_poly.pdbx_strand_id
1 'polypeptide(L)'
;MQVFNKEVIQKKKEENWFMPIFYQLCTDLRTLAKKVDDMTVKEDDDEGETETTYYEQSASYIMEAFRACVSDVRNDPGTSKKVAILNMTNQLFRIYFKINKLNLLKPLIRAVENAQQSGLYDSFSMADKVSFNYFLGRKAMFDAKLALAESSLLYAFRNCPPEYVENKRRILIYLIPVKMFLGQMPKKELLHKYELDQFVQIVEAVRIGNVKKLDEALWRDEAFFIQCGIYLMLEKLRAIAFRKLFKFCSVLMENHMIHLDVFLTALRLQNVTDIDCDELECIIANLIYDGRIKGYLSHQHKKLVLSKKEAFPPLSSIYM
;
A
#
# COMPACT_ATOMS: atom_id res chain seq x y z
N MET A 1 12.03 -25.03 -16.43
CA MET A 1 10.63 -24.65 -16.15
C MET A 1 9.64 -25.24 -17.16
N GLN A 2 9.75 -24.91 -18.45
CA GLN A 2 8.82 -25.40 -19.48
C GLN A 2 8.70 -26.93 -19.54
N VAL A 3 9.83 -27.64 -19.51
CA VAL A 3 9.85 -29.12 -19.48
C VAL A 3 9.10 -29.65 -18.25
N PHE A 4 9.33 -29.07 -17.06
CA PHE A 4 8.64 -29.48 -15.84
C PHE A 4 7.13 -29.24 -15.93
N ASN A 5 6.70 -28.10 -16.49
CA ASN A 5 5.28 -27.83 -16.71
C ASN A 5 4.64 -28.88 -17.63
N LYS A 6 5.26 -29.13 -18.78
CA LYS A 6 4.75 -30.05 -19.80
C LYS A 6 4.76 -31.50 -19.34
N GLU A 7 5.88 -31.96 -18.78
CA GLU A 7 6.11 -33.38 -18.50
C GLU A 7 5.64 -33.82 -17.11
N VAL A 8 5.57 -32.89 -16.15
CA VAL A 8 5.16 -33.21 -14.78
C VAL A 8 3.79 -32.61 -14.48
N ILE A 9 3.63 -31.29 -14.48
CA ILE A 9 2.38 -30.62 -14.06
C ILE A 9 1.18 -31.05 -14.92
N GLN A 10 1.35 -31.07 -16.24
CA GLN A 10 0.25 -31.36 -17.16
C GLN A 10 -0.02 -32.87 -17.31
N LYS A 11 1.02 -33.72 -17.33
CA LYS A 11 0.85 -35.18 -17.52
C LYS A 11 0.48 -35.92 -16.24
N LYS A 12 1.06 -35.57 -15.09
CA LYS A 12 0.74 -36.21 -13.80
C LYS A 12 -0.53 -35.62 -13.22
N LYS A 13 -1.68 -36.10 -13.71
CA LYS A 13 -2.98 -35.52 -13.37
C LYS A 13 -3.29 -35.65 -11.87
N GLU A 14 -3.16 -36.84 -11.28
CA GLU A 14 -3.71 -37.17 -9.95
C GLU A 14 -2.69 -37.09 -8.81
N GLU A 15 -1.55 -36.44 -9.03
CA GLU A 15 -0.44 -36.39 -8.10
C GLU A 15 0.00 -34.93 -7.91
N ASN A 16 0.40 -34.58 -6.68
CA ASN A 16 1.00 -33.29 -6.36
C ASN A 16 2.27 -33.40 -5.48
N TRP A 17 2.84 -34.60 -5.30
CA TRP A 17 4.06 -34.83 -4.50
C TRP A 17 5.26 -33.99 -4.96
N PHE A 18 5.26 -33.57 -6.23
CA PHE A 18 6.30 -32.74 -6.85
C PHE A 18 6.15 -31.23 -6.57
N MET A 19 5.10 -30.79 -5.87
CA MET A 19 4.88 -29.37 -5.58
C MET A 19 6.02 -28.69 -4.82
N PRO A 20 6.65 -29.31 -3.79
CA PRO A 20 7.80 -28.70 -3.12
C PRO A 20 8.97 -28.43 -4.07
N ILE A 21 9.25 -29.37 -4.98
CA ILE A 21 10.30 -29.22 -6.02
C ILE A 21 9.93 -28.06 -6.96
N PHE A 22 8.65 -27.99 -7.35
CA PHE A 22 8.15 -26.95 -8.23
C PHE A 22 8.22 -25.55 -7.60
N TYR A 23 7.94 -25.41 -6.30
CA TYR A 23 8.06 -24.13 -5.59
C TYR A 23 9.50 -23.64 -5.53
N GLN A 24 10.45 -24.56 -5.31
CA GLN A 24 11.88 -24.25 -5.36
C GLN A 24 12.29 -23.81 -6.78
N LEU A 25 11.86 -24.55 -7.81
CA LEU A 25 12.13 -24.20 -9.20
C LEU A 25 11.61 -22.80 -9.58
N CYS A 26 10.40 -22.42 -9.13
CA CYS A 26 9.88 -21.06 -9.33
C CYS A 26 10.75 -20.00 -8.66
N THR A 27 11.20 -20.28 -7.42
CA THR A 27 12.02 -19.37 -6.63
C THR A 27 13.41 -19.18 -7.23
N ASP A 28 14.04 -20.27 -7.65
CA ASP A 28 15.37 -20.26 -8.27
C ASP A 28 15.34 -19.56 -9.62
N LEU A 29 14.35 -19.87 -10.46
CA LEU A 29 14.17 -19.20 -11.76
C LEU A 29 14.06 -17.68 -11.58
N ARG A 30 13.17 -17.22 -10.69
CA ARG A 30 12.98 -15.79 -10.41
C ARG A 30 14.25 -15.14 -9.87
N THR A 31 14.94 -15.80 -8.95
CA THR A 31 16.13 -15.24 -8.28
C THR A 31 17.33 -15.19 -9.21
N LEU A 32 17.53 -16.24 -10.02
CA LEU A 32 18.57 -16.31 -11.03
C LEU A 32 18.34 -15.25 -12.11
N ALA A 33 17.12 -15.19 -12.67
CA ALA A 33 16.76 -14.20 -13.68
C ALA A 33 17.02 -12.77 -13.18
N LYS A 34 16.66 -12.48 -11.93
CA LYS A 34 16.96 -11.17 -11.31
C LYS A 34 18.46 -10.90 -11.24
N LYS A 35 19.26 -11.87 -10.81
CA LYS A 35 20.71 -11.70 -10.66
C LYS A 35 21.39 -11.47 -12.01
N VAL A 36 20.93 -12.15 -13.06
CA VAL A 36 21.45 -11.94 -14.42
C VAL A 36 21.14 -10.52 -14.88
N ASP A 37 19.90 -10.06 -14.75
CA ASP A 37 19.56 -8.67 -15.11
C ASP A 37 20.31 -7.63 -14.27
N ASP A 38 20.48 -7.86 -12.97
CA ASP A 38 21.26 -6.97 -12.08
C ASP A 38 22.77 -6.93 -12.45
N MET A 39 23.27 -7.92 -13.22
CA MET A 39 24.65 -7.95 -13.74
C MET A 39 24.75 -7.27 -15.11
N THR A 40 23.82 -7.50 -16.03
CA THR A 40 23.83 -6.89 -17.37
C THR A 40 23.61 -5.38 -17.32
N VAL A 41 22.73 -4.90 -16.43
CA VAL A 41 22.50 -3.44 -16.22
C VAL A 41 23.75 -2.70 -15.73
N LYS A 42 24.76 -3.39 -15.19
CA LYS A 42 26.03 -2.76 -14.79
C LYS A 42 27.06 -2.69 -15.92
N GLU A 43 26.82 -3.41 -17.01
CA GLU A 43 27.74 -3.52 -18.14
C GLU A 43 27.29 -2.62 -19.31
N ASP A 44 25.98 -2.38 -19.45
CA ASP A 44 25.38 -1.56 -20.50
C ASP A 44 24.88 -0.20 -19.97
N ASP A 45 25.79 0.75 -19.79
CA ASP A 45 25.46 2.19 -19.62
C ASP A 45 25.32 2.90 -20.99
N ASP A 46 25.46 2.18 -22.10
CA ASP A 46 25.34 2.72 -23.46
C ASP A 46 24.58 1.71 -24.36
N GLU A 47 23.71 2.24 -25.21
CA GLU A 47 22.85 1.56 -26.19
C GLU A 47 21.48 1.06 -25.71
N GLY A 48 20.47 1.87 -26.05
CA GLY A 48 19.07 1.54 -25.89
C GLY A 48 18.57 0.58 -26.95
N GLU A 49 18.06 -0.56 -26.52
CA GLU A 49 16.86 -1.21 -27.06
C GLU A 49 16.20 -2.05 -25.96
N THR A 50 14.88 -1.91 -25.78
CA THR A 50 14.13 -2.43 -24.63
C THR A 50 13.86 -3.93 -24.79
N GLU A 51 14.90 -4.76 -24.72
CA GLU A 51 14.69 -6.20 -24.63
C GLU A 51 13.95 -6.57 -23.34
N THR A 52 13.07 -7.57 -23.44
CA THR A 52 12.34 -8.07 -22.27
C THR A 52 13.34 -8.71 -21.32
N THR A 53 13.59 -8.07 -20.16
CA THR A 53 14.49 -8.57 -19.12
C THR A 53 14.24 -10.04 -18.77
N TYR A 54 15.27 -10.80 -18.38
CA TYR A 54 15.11 -12.20 -18.01
C TYR A 54 14.15 -12.35 -16.83
N TYR A 55 14.13 -11.38 -15.91
CA TYR A 55 13.22 -11.32 -14.77
C TYR A 55 11.77 -11.19 -15.22
N GLU A 56 11.49 -10.36 -16.23
CA GLU A 56 10.15 -10.31 -16.84
C GLU A 56 9.82 -11.62 -17.58
N GLN A 57 10.74 -12.17 -18.37
CA GLN A 57 10.52 -13.44 -19.09
C GLN A 57 10.20 -14.59 -18.12
N SER A 58 10.83 -14.62 -16.94
CA SER A 58 10.58 -15.62 -15.91
C SER A 58 9.11 -15.66 -15.48
N ALA A 59 8.42 -14.50 -15.47
CA ALA A 59 7.00 -14.43 -15.14
C ALA A 59 6.14 -15.16 -16.16
N SER A 60 6.50 -15.13 -17.44
CA SER A 60 5.74 -15.85 -18.49
C SER A 60 5.75 -17.36 -18.25
N TYR A 61 6.91 -17.93 -17.89
CA TYR A 61 7.01 -19.36 -17.60
C TYR A 61 6.27 -19.77 -16.32
N ILE A 62 6.34 -18.93 -15.27
CA ILE A 62 5.57 -19.16 -14.03
C ILE A 62 4.08 -19.03 -14.33
N MET A 63 3.66 -18.05 -15.13
CA MET A 63 2.25 -17.82 -15.47
C MET A 63 1.66 -18.97 -16.30
N GLU A 64 2.43 -19.58 -17.19
CA GLU A 64 2.00 -20.76 -17.95
C GLU A 64 1.69 -21.95 -17.02
N ALA A 65 2.60 -22.24 -16.08
CA ALA A 65 2.39 -23.28 -15.08
C ALA A 65 1.26 -22.92 -14.10
N PHE A 66 1.07 -21.63 -13.80
CA PHE A 66 -0.01 -21.15 -12.95
C PHE A 66 -1.37 -21.44 -13.58
N ARG A 67 -1.52 -21.17 -14.88
CA ARG A 67 -2.75 -21.48 -15.63
C ARG A 67 -3.05 -22.98 -15.60
N ALA A 68 -2.02 -23.82 -15.77
CA ALA A 68 -2.19 -25.28 -15.67
C ALA A 68 -2.70 -25.70 -14.28
N CYS A 69 -2.15 -25.14 -13.19
CA CYS A 69 -2.60 -25.42 -11.82
C CYS A 69 -4.02 -24.92 -11.54
N VAL A 70 -4.37 -23.71 -11.99
CA VAL A 70 -5.72 -23.13 -11.80
C VAL A 70 -6.78 -23.93 -12.56
N SER A 71 -6.44 -24.44 -13.75
CA SER A 71 -7.34 -25.27 -14.57
C SER A 71 -7.59 -26.68 -14.02
N ASP A 72 -6.92 -27.07 -12.92
CA ASP A 72 -7.11 -28.38 -12.32
C ASP A 72 -8.54 -28.54 -11.77
N VAL A 73 -9.27 -29.53 -12.26
CA VAL A 73 -10.67 -29.77 -11.90
C VAL A 73 -10.80 -30.30 -10.46
N ARG A 74 -9.75 -30.93 -9.93
CA ARG A 74 -9.74 -31.50 -8.57
C ARG A 74 -9.72 -30.41 -7.50
N ASN A 75 -10.42 -30.66 -6.40
CA ASN A 75 -10.47 -29.77 -5.23
C ASN A 75 -9.87 -30.40 -3.96
N ASP A 76 -9.57 -31.70 -3.96
CA ASP A 76 -8.90 -32.35 -2.83
C ASP A 76 -7.46 -31.80 -2.69
N PRO A 77 -7.09 -31.19 -1.54
CA PRO A 77 -5.74 -30.66 -1.35
C PRO A 77 -4.63 -31.72 -1.43
N GLY A 78 -4.95 -33.00 -1.16
CA GLY A 78 -3.98 -34.10 -1.22
C GLY A 78 -3.51 -34.45 -2.64
N THR A 79 -4.32 -34.13 -3.66
CA THR A 79 -4.05 -34.53 -5.06
C THR A 79 -4.13 -33.37 -6.05
N SER A 80 -4.83 -32.28 -5.69
CA SER A 80 -5.01 -31.12 -6.55
C SER A 80 -3.72 -30.31 -6.67
N LYS A 81 -3.49 -29.76 -7.86
CA LYS A 81 -2.42 -28.78 -8.12
C LYS A 81 -2.83 -27.36 -7.76
N LYS A 82 -4.10 -27.13 -7.43
CA LYS A 82 -4.56 -25.82 -6.93
C LYS A 82 -3.86 -25.42 -5.62
N VAL A 83 -3.25 -26.37 -4.90
CA VAL A 83 -2.38 -26.10 -3.75
C VAL A 83 -1.22 -25.13 -4.07
N ALA A 84 -0.81 -25.04 -5.33
CA ALA A 84 0.25 -24.15 -5.80
C ALA A 84 -0.19 -22.70 -6.02
N ILE A 85 -1.50 -22.42 -6.12
CA ILE A 85 -2.04 -21.12 -6.58
C ILE A 85 -1.45 -19.96 -5.77
N LEU A 86 -1.43 -20.07 -4.44
CA LEU A 86 -0.97 -18.97 -3.59
C LEU A 86 0.54 -18.76 -3.70
N ASN A 87 1.33 -19.84 -3.69
CA ASN A 87 2.78 -19.74 -3.83
C ASN A 87 3.16 -19.09 -5.17
N MET A 88 2.57 -19.57 -6.26
CA MET A 88 2.83 -19.03 -7.61
C MET A 88 2.38 -17.57 -7.74
N THR A 89 1.23 -17.23 -7.15
CA THR A 89 0.76 -15.84 -7.06
C THR A 89 1.81 -14.96 -6.37
N ASN A 90 2.38 -15.42 -5.26
CA ASN A 90 3.43 -14.70 -4.54
C ASN A 90 4.71 -14.51 -5.37
N GLN A 91 5.11 -15.52 -6.17
CA GLN A 91 6.26 -15.39 -7.08
C GLN A 91 5.99 -14.34 -8.16
N LEU A 92 4.81 -14.40 -8.80
CA LEU A 92 4.39 -13.44 -9.82
C LEU A 92 4.23 -12.02 -9.26
N PHE A 93 3.69 -11.88 -8.04
CA PHE A 93 3.61 -10.60 -7.34
C PHE A 93 5.00 -9.98 -7.16
N ARG A 94 6.00 -10.76 -6.72
CA ARG A 94 7.37 -10.27 -6.56
C ARG A 94 7.96 -9.77 -7.88
N ILE A 95 7.58 -10.36 -9.01
CA ILE A 95 8.03 -9.91 -10.33
C ILE A 95 7.26 -8.65 -10.75
N TYR A 96 5.93 -8.71 -10.79
CA TYR A 96 5.08 -7.63 -11.30
C TYR A 96 5.14 -6.34 -10.49
N PHE A 97 5.36 -6.41 -9.18
CA PHE A 97 5.62 -5.20 -8.39
C PHE A 97 6.97 -4.55 -8.71
N LYS A 98 7.99 -5.35 -9.04
CA LYS A 98 9.33 -4.84 -9.33
C LYS A 98 9.44 -4.27 -10.74
N ILE A 99 8.72 -4.82 -11.72
CA ILE A 99 8.62 -4.29 -13.09
C ILE A 99 7.47 -3.28 -13.28
N ASN A 100 6.79 -2.90 -12.20
CA ASN A 100 5.67 -1.95 -12.19
C ASN A 100 4.47 -2.32 -13.11
N LYS A 101 4.19 -3.61 -13.34
CA LYS A 101 3.03 -4.10 -14.13
C LYS A 101 1.87 -4.53 -13.22
N LEU A 102 1.35 -3.59 -12.41
CA LEU A 102 0.35 -3.87 -11.38
C LEU A 102 -1.04 -4.30 -11.92
N ASN A 103 -1.32 -4.01 -13.19
CA ASN A 103 -2.53 -4.47 -13.88
C ASN A 103 -2.59 -6.01 -13.97
N LEU A 104 -1.44 -6.69 -14.04
CA LEU A 104 -1.34 -8.15 -14.14
C LEU A 104 -1.65 -8.87 -12.82
N LEU A 105 -1.80 -8.15 -11.71
CA LEU A 105 -2.14 -8.74 -10.41
C LEU A 105 -3.61 -9.18 -10.33
N LYS A 106 -4.52 -8.54 -11.08
CA LYS A 106 -5.97 -8.79 -11.03
C LYS A 106 -6.36 -10.27 -11.26
N PRO A 107 -5.90 -10.96 -12.32
CA PRO A 107 -6.24 -12.38 -12.52
C PRO A 107 -5.71 -13.28 -11.40
N LEU A 108 -4.57 -12.95 -10.80
CA LEU A 108 -3.98 -13.72 -9.71
C LEU A 108 -4.80 -13.57 -8.42
N ILE A 109 -5.21 -12.34 -8.10
CA ILE A 109 -6.09 -12.05 -6.96
C ILE A 109 -7.39 -12.84 -7.10
N ARG A 110 -8.03 -12.83 -8.28
CA ARG A 110 -9.26 -13.59 -8.54
C ARG A 110 -9.08 -15.10 -8.34
N ALA A 111 -7.95 -15.66 -8.76
CA ALA A 111 -7.68 -17.08 -8.56
C ALA A 111 -7.57 -17.45 -7.06
N VAL A 112 -6.96 -16.56 -6.26
CA VAL A 112 -6.88 -16.74 -4.80
C VAL A 112 -8.25 -16.55 -4.13
N GLU A 113 -9.05 -15.57 -4.56
CA GLU A 113 -10.43 -15.38 -4.10
C GLU A 113 -11.30 -16.63 -4.38
N ASN A 114 -11.16 -17.23 -5.57
CA ASN A 114 -11.85 -18.49 -5.90
C ASN A 114 -11.39 -19.65 -4.99
N ALA A 115 -10.09 -19.75 -4.69
CA ALA A 115 -9.56 -20.74 -3.76
C ALA A 115 -10.07 -20.51 -2.32
N GLN A 116 -10.35 -19.28 -1.94
CA GLN A 116 -10.98 -18.94 -0.66
C GLN A 116 -12.44 -19.41 -0.61
N GLN A 117 -13.21 -19.17 -1.68
CA GLN A 117 -14.60 -19.62 -1.77
C GLN A 117 -14.73 -21.15 -1.71
N SER A 118 -13.75 -21.89 -2.25
CA SER A 118 -13.74 -23.35 -2.23
C SER A 118 -13.17 -23.96 -0.94
N GLY A 119 -12.82 -23.16 0.08
CA GLY A 119 -12.18 -23.62 1.32
C GLY A 119 -10.72 -24.05 1.18
N LEU A 120 -10.15 -24.00 -0.03
CA LEU A 120 -8.76 -24.42 -0.28
C LEU A 120 -7.76 -23.46 0.36
N TYR A 121 -8.12 -22.18 0.47
CA TYR A 121 -7.26 -21.15 1.05
C TYR A 121 -6.77 -21.51 2.45
N ASP A 122 -7.59 -22.20 3.25
CA ASP A 122 -7.24 -22.58 4.62
C ASP A 122 -6.08 -23.57 4.67
N SER A 123 -5.94 -24.43 3.65
CA SER A 123 -4.82 -25.38 3.53
C SER A 123 -3.47 -24.74 3.20
N PHE A 124 -3.46 -23.49 2.71
CA PHE A 124 -2.21 -22.84 2.31
C PHE A 124 -1.35 -22.47 3.52
N SER A 125 -0.03 -22.44 3.30
CA SER A 125 0.94 -22.09 4.33
C SER A 125 0.70 -20.66 4.86
N MET A 126 0.97 -20.45 6.15
CA MET A 126 0.84 -19.11 6.74
C MET A 126 1.83 -18.12 6.09
N ALA A 127 3.03 -18.60 5.72
CA ALA A 127 4.03 -17.78 5.04
C ALA A 127 3.54 -17.25 3.68
N ASP A 128 2.82 -18.08 2.92
CA ASP A 128 2.21 -17.67 1.66
C ASP A 128 1.03 -16.72 1.90
N LYS A 129 0.19 -16.96 2.92
CA LYS A 129 -0.92 -16.08 3.28
C LYS A 129 -0.42 -14.68 3.69
N VAL A 130 0.65 -14.61 4.49
CA VAL A 130 1.30 -13.34 4.89
C VAL A 130 1.85 -12.62 3.66
N SER A 131 2.56 -13.33 2.78
CA SER A 131 3.14 -12.75 1.56
C SER A 131 2.05 -12.19 0.63
N PHE A 132 0.98 -12.95 0.42
CA PHE A 132 -0.14 -12.52 -0.41
C PHE A 132 -0.81 -11.27 0.14
N ASN A 133 -1.14 -11.27 1.43
CA ASN A 133 -1.80 -10.14 2.09
C ASN A 133 -0.93 -8.87 2.13
N TYR A 134 0.39 -9.03 2.24
CA TYR A 134 1.33 -7.91 2.09
C TYR A 134 1.21 -7.24 0.72
N PHE A 135 1.22 -8.01 -0.36
CA PHE A 135 1.11 -7.46 -1.71
C PHE A 135 -0.31 -6.96 -2.04
N LEU A 136 -1.35 -7.69 -1.63
CA LEU A 136 -2.75 -7.28 -1.79
C LEU A 136 -2.98 -5.93 -1.12
N GLY A 137 -2.49 -5.79 0.11
CA GLY A 137 -2.60 -4.56 0.88
C GLY A 137 -1.85 -3.38 0.25
N ARG A 138 -0.64 -3.60 -0.27
CA ARG A 138 0.10 -2.59 -1.06
C ARG A 138 -0.66 -2.16 -2.30
N LYS A 139 -1.20 -3.12 -3.06
CA LYS A 139 -2.00 -2.82 -4.24
C LYS A 139 -3.25 -2.00 -3.87
N ALA A 140 -3.95 -2.41 -2.82
CA ALA A 140 -5.14 -1.72 -2.34
C ALA A 140 -4.82 -0.29 -1.89
N MET A 141 -3.67 -0.07 -1.23
CA MET A 141 -3.20 1.27 -0.86
C MET A 141 -2.98 2.15 -2.10
N PHE A 142 -2.34 1.64 -3.16
CA PHE A 142 -2.15 2.38 -4.42
C PHE A 142 -3.48 2.69 -5.13
N ASP A 143 -4.44 1.76 -5.07
CA ASP A 143 -5.79 1.94 -5.59
C ASP A 143 -6.67 2.84 -4.66
N ALA A 144 -6.12 3.42 -3.59
CA ALA A 144 -6.82 4.18 -2.56
C ALA A 144 -7.97 3.43 -1.83
N LYS A 145 -7.96 2.08 -1.87
CA LYS A 145 -8.91 1.21 -1.17
C LYS A 145 -8.45 0.96 0.27
N LEU A 146 -8.56 1.97 1.12
CA LEU A 146 -7.96 1.97 2.46
C LEU A 146 -8.46 0.85 3.38
N ALA A 147 -9.76 0.51 3.35
CA ALA A 147 -10.32 -0.56 4.18
C ALA A 147 -9.70 -1.93 3.84
N LEU A 148 -9.56 -2.25 2.55
CA LEU A 148 -8.91 -3.49 2.10
C LEU A 148 -7.40 -3.46 2.37
N ALA A 149 -6.76 -2.29 2.20
CA ALA A 149 -5.35 -2.13 2.51
C ALA A 149 -5.07 -2.38 4.00
N GLU A 150 -5.89 -1.81 4.88
CA GLU A 150 -5.78 -1.98 6.32
C GLU A 150 -5.95 -3.43 6.73
N SER A 151 -7.04 -4.08 6.32
CA SER A 151 -7.33 -5.46 6.70
C SER A 151 -6.24 -6.43 6.23
N SER A 152 -5.77 -6.28 4.99
CA SER A 152 -4.71 -7.11 4.40
C SER A 152 -3.36 -6.89 5.07
N LEU A 153 -2.91 -5.64 5.21
CA LEU A 153 -1.60 -5.34 5.83
C LEU A 153 -1.59 -5.68 7.32
N LEU A 154 -2.71 -5.49 8.01
CA LEU A 154 -2.84 -5.87 9.42
C LEU A 154 -2.83 -7.40 9.58
N TYR A 155 -3.49 -8.14 8.68
CA TYR A 155 -3.41 -9.60 8.64
C TYR A 155 -1.95 -10.05 8.46
N ALA A 156 -1.24 -9.49 7.48
CA ALA A 156 0.16 -9.80 7.23
C ALA A 156 1.02 -9.50 8.47
N PHE A 157 0.83 -8.33 9.11
CA PHE A 157 1.62 -7.93 10.27
C PHE A 157 1.39 -8.85 11.48
N ARG A 158 0.13 -9.22 11.76
CA ARG A 158 -0.25 -10.07 12.89
C ARG A 158 0.23 -11.51 12.73
N ASN A 159 0.13 -12.06 11.53
CA ASN A 159 0.50 -13.44 11.23
C ASN A 159 1.98 -13.62 10.85
N CYS A 160 2.72 -12.53 10.65
CA CYS A 160 4.17 -12.59 10.52
C CYS A 160 4.81 -12.87 11.90
N PRO A 161 5.62 -13.93 12.07
CA PRO A 161 6.25 -14.22 13.35
C PRO A 161 7.18 -13.09 13.83
N PRO A 162 7.32 -12.86 15.15
CA PRO A 162 8.10 -11.76 15.70
C PRO A 162 9.60 -11.84 15.41
N GLU A 163 10.13 -13.02 15.10
CA GLU A 163 11.53 -13.26 14.75
C GLU A 163 11.88 -12.64 13.39
N TYR A 164 10.90 -12.50 12.49
CA TYR A 164 11.10 -11.91 11.16
C TYR A 164 10.92 -10.38 11.20
N VAL A 165 11.79 -9.71 11.96
CA VAL A 165 11.73 -8.25 12.19
C VAL A 165 11.73 -7.47 10.87
N GLU A 166 12.58 -7.83 9.91
CA GLU A 166 12.63 -7.17 8.60
C GLU A 166 11.32 -7.27 7.82
N ASN A 167 10.64 -8.43 7.88
CA ASN A 167 9.36 -8.61 7.19
C ASN A 167 8.27 -7.78 7.87
N LYS A 168 8.23 -7.75 9.21
CA LYS A 168 7.34 -6.85 9.94
C LYS A 168 7.61 -5.38 9.61
N ARG A 169 8.89 -4.99 9.53
CA ARG A 169 9.31 -3.64 9.11
C ARG A 169 8.79 -3.32 7.70
N ARG A 170 8.94 -4.22 6.73
CA ARG A 170 8.42 -4.05 5.36
C ARG A 170 6.90 -3.88 5.34
N ILE A 171 6.16 -4.66 6.14
CA ILE A 171 4.72 -4.52 6.25
C ILE A 171 4.33 -3.15 6.85
N LEU A 172 5.05 -2.71 7.89
CA LEU A 172 4.78 -1.45 8.58
C LEU A 172 5.00 -0.21 7.70
N ILE A 173 5.97 -0.23 6.78
CA ILE A 173 6.18 0.86 5.81
C ILE A 173 4.88 1.23 5.09
N TYR A 174 4.04 0.23 4.78
CA TYR A 174 2.76 0.44 4.09
C TYR A 174 1.58 0.56 5.06
N LEU A 175 1.60 -0.17 6.19
CA LEU A 175 0.50 -0.14 7.16
C LEU A 175 0.40 1.21 7.89
N ILE A 176 1.53 1.85 8.19
CA ILE A 176 1.57 3.13 8.90
C ILE A 176 0.82 4.23 8.10
N PRO A 177 1.15 4.51 6.82
CA PRO A 177 0.40 5.48 6.03
C PRO A 177 -1.11 5.20 5.98
N VAL A 178 -1.49 3.93 5.79
CA VAL A 178 -2.91 3.52 5.77
C VAL A 178 -3.60 3.83 7.09
N LYS A 179 -2.97 3.48 8.22
CA LYS A 179 -3.51 3.77 9.55
C LYS A 179 -3.61 5.27 9.82
N MET A 180 -2.64 6.06 9.37
CA MET A 180 -2.65 7.51 9.53
C MET A 180 -3.83 8.16 8.79
N PHE A 181 -4.16 7.70 7.58
CA PHE A 181 -5.37 8.16 6.90
C PHE A 181 -6.66 7.80 7.60
N LEU A 182 -6.70 6.63 8.24
CA LEU A 182 -7.84 6.22 9.05
C LEU A 182 -7.87 6.91 10.42
N GLY A 183 -6.96 7.86 10.66
CA GLY A 183 -6.87 8.67 11.88
C GLY A 183 -6.15 8.00 13.04
N GLN A 184 -5.47 6.87 12.79
CA GLN A 184 -4.71 6.13 13.79
C GLN A 184 -3.22 6.39 13.61
N MET A 185 -2.65 7.19 14.51
CA MET A 185 -1.22 7.50 14.52
C MET A 185 -0.43 6.39 15.24
N PRO A 186 0.71 5.92 14.70
CA PRO A 186 1.54 4.95 15.40
C PRO A 186 2.16 5.56 16.67
N LYS A 187 2.48 4.67 17.62
CA LYS A 187 3.26 5.05 18.80
C LYS A 187 4.74 5.15 18.45
N LYS A 188 5.47 6.04 19.14
CA LYS A 188 6.89 6.29 18.88
C LYS A 188 7.75 5.05 19.17
N GLU A 189 7.39 4.25 20.18
CA GLU A 189 8.11 3.02 20.52
C GLU A 189 8.01 1.97 19.41
N LEU A 190 6.88 1.91 18.69
CA LEU A 190 6.71 1.02 17.55
C LEU A 190 7.65 1.42 16.40
N LEU A 191 7.79 2.72 16.15
CA LEU A 191 8.65 3.22 15.08
C LEU A 191 10.12 2.90 15.37
N HIS A 192 10.58 3.17 16.59
CA HIS A 192 11.95 2.84 17.00
C HIS A 192 12.22 1.34 16.96
N LYS A 193 11.29 0.50 17.44
CA LYS A 193 11.45 -0.97 17.44
C LYS A 193 11.72 -1.55 16.05
N TYR A 194 11.17 -0.94 15.00
CA TYR A 194 11.31 -1.42 13.62
C TYR A 194 12.15 -0.47 12.76
N GLU A 195 12.94 0.42 13.37
CA GLU A 195 13.87 1.33 12.67
C GLU A 195 13.17 2.22 11.62
N LEU A 196 12.01 2.75 11.98
CA LEU A 196 11.12 3.58 11.13
C LEU A 196 11.11 5.04 11.60
N ASP A 197 12.26 5.55 12.04
CA ASP A 197 12.44 6.89 12.58
C ASP A 197 12.02 8.02 11.63
N GLN A 198 12.10 7.78 10.31
CA GLN A 198 11.65 8.71 9.27
C GLN A 198 10.16 9.08 9.44
N PHE A 199 9.35 8.17 9.99
CA PHE A 199 7.93 8.44 10.25
C PHE A 199 7.68 9.29 11.49
N VAL A 200 8.64 9.45 12.40
CA VAL A 200 8.42 10.13 13.69
C VAL A 200 7.96 11.57 13.48
N GLN A 201 8.66 12.32 12.62
CA GLN A 201 8.35 13.72 12.35
C GLN A 201 7.05 13.88 11.55
N ILE A 202 6.79 12.99 10.58
CA ILE A 202 5.54 12.95 9.82
C ILE A 202 4.34 12.75 10.76
N VAL A 203 4.44 11.76 11.65
CA VAL A 203 3.38 11.41 12.59
C VAL A 203 3.11 12.56 13.57
N GLU A 204 4.17 13.21 14.06
CA GLU A 204 4.03 14.36 14.94
C GLU A 204 3.34 15.54 14.22
N ALA A 205 3.81 15.88 13.02
CA ALA A 205 3.27 16.99 12.23
C ALA A 205 1.78 16.80 11.92
N VAL A 206 1.37 15.61 11.47
CA VAL A 206 -0.05 15.31 11.21
C VAL A 206 -0.87 15.31 12.50
N ARG A 207 -0.32 14.79 13.60
CA ARG A 207 -1.01 14.75 14.90
C ARG A 207 -1.34 16.15 15.42
N ILE A 208 -0.45 17.12 15.25
CA ILE A 208 -0.64 18.50 15.70
C ILE A 208 -1.27 19.41 14.63
N GLY A 209 -1.38 18.96 13.37
CA GLY A 209 -1.87 19.78 12.27
C GLY A 209 -0.88 20.86 11.85
N ASN A 210 0.42 20.58 11.90
CA ASN A 210 1.46 21.49 11.43
C ASN A 210 1.85 21.13 9.99
N VAL A 211 1.41 21.95 9.03
CA VAL A 211 1.58 21.70 7.59
C VAL A 211 3.04 21.92 7.18
N LYS A 212 3.67 23.00 7.65
CA LYS A 212 5.08 23.29 7.34
C LYS A 212 6.01 22.19 7.83
N LYS A 213 5.83 21.73 9.07
CA LYS A 213 6.62 20.64 9.65
C LYS A 213 6.41 19.31 8.92
N LEU A 214 5.21 19.09 8.37
CA LEU A 214 4.94 17.91 7.54
C LEU A 214 5.74 17.99 6.23
N ASP A 215 5.71 19.13 5.54
CA ASP A 215 6.43 19.34 4.28
C ASP A 215 7.95 19.20 4.48
N GLU A 216 8.50 19.77 5.56
CA GLU A 216 9.91 19.63 5.93
C GLU A 216 10.31 18.18 6.26
N ALA A 217 9.44 17.44 6.94
CA ALA A 217 9.67 16.04 7.28
C ALA A 217 9.62 15.13 6.05
N LEU A 218 8.71 15.41 5.10
CA LEU A 218 8.65 14.71 3.82
C LEU A 218 9.91 14.95 3.00
N TRP A 219 10.37 16.19 2.95
CA TRP A 219 11.57 16.57 2.19
C TRP A 219 12.84 15.97 2.78
N ARG A 220 12.99 15.99 4.12
CA ARG A 220 14.18 15.45 4.81
C ARG A 220 14.45 13.98 4.48
N ASP A 221 13.41 13.16 4.45
CA ASP A 221 13.51 11.71 4.24
C ASP A 221 12.93 11.30 2.86
N GLU A 222 12.92 12.22 1.89
CA GLU A 222 12.30 12.05 0.57
C GLU A 222 12.83 10.80 -0.14
N ALA A 223 14.15 10.63 -0.22
CA ALA A 223 14.78 9.49 -0.88
C ALA A 223 14.31 8.14 -0.33
N PHE A 224 14.15 8.04 1.00
CA PHE A 224 13.64 6.83 1.64
C PHE A 224 12.18 6.54 1.25
N PHE A 225 11.32 7.56 1.26
CA PHE A 225 9.91 7.40 0.91
C PHE A 225 9.69 7.13 -0.59
N ILE A 226 10.51 7.72 -1.47
CA ILE A 226 10.51 7.45 -2.91
C ILE A 226 10.96 6.01 -3.16
N GLN A 227 12.07 5.57 -2.55
CA GLN A 227 12.56 4.20 -2.69
C GLN A 227 11.54 3.16 -2.19
N CYS A 228 10.79 3.48 -1.13
CA CYS A 228 9.70 2.64 -0.64
C CYS A 228 8.44 2.68 -1.52
N GLY A 229 8.33 3.66 -2.42
CA GLY A 229 7.16 3.90 -3.27
C GLY A 229 5.96 4.46 -2.51
N ILE A 230 6.17 5.22 -1.42
CA ILE A 230 5.08 5.77 -0.59
C ILE A 230 5.08 7.29 -0.50
N TYR A 231 6.01 7.99 -1.16
CA TYR A 231 6.12 9.45 -1.09
C TYR A 231 4.83 10.17 -1.49
N LEU A 232 4.32 9.94 -2.70
CA LEU A 232 3.04 10.49 -3.19
C LEU A 232 1.85 10.15 -2.30
N MET A 233 1.97 9.02 -1.61
CA MET A 233 1.01 8.63 -0.61
C MET A 233 1.05 9.64 0.55
N LEU A 234 2.20 9.77 1.19
CA LEU A 234 2.38 10.58 2.38
C LEU A 234 2.12 12.07 2.12
N GLU A 235 2.36 12.59 0.92
CA GLU A 235 1.97 13.96 0.54
C GLU A 235 0.47 14.21 0.73
N LYS A 236 -0.39 13.21 0.49
CA LYS A 236 -1.85 13.33 0.71
C LYS A 236 -2.23 13.50 2.18
N LEU A 237 -1.30 13.27 3.12
CA LEU A 237 -1.52 13.57 4.54
C LEU A 237 -1.62 15.09 4.81
N ARG A 238 -1.18 15.95 3.87
CA ARG A 238 -1.37 17.41 3.97
C ARG A 238 -2.84 17.77 4.19
N ALA A 239 -3.77 17.11 3.49
CA ALA A 239 -5.21 17.30 3.70
C ALA A 239 -5.65 16.98 5.15
N ILE A 240 -5.06 15.97 5.78
CA ILE A 240 -5.35 15.64 7.19
C ILE A 240 -4.75 16.70 8.12
N ALA A 241 -3.53 17.17 7.84
CA ALA A 241 -2.87 18.21 8.63
C ALA A 241 -3.68 19.53 8.58
N PHE A 242 -4.12 19.97 7.39
CA PHE A 242 -5.03 21.11 7.23
C PHE A 242 -6.32 20.91 8.01
N ARG A 243 -6.98 19.77 7.82
CA ARG A 243 -8.22 19.44 8.55
C ARG A 243 -8.00 19.51 10.07
N LYS A 244 -6.86 19.03 10.57
CA LYS A 244 -6.52 19.06 12.01
C LYS A 244 -6.29 20.50 12.49
N LEU A 245 -5.56 21.32 11.72
CA LEU A 245 -5.34 22.73 12.00
C LEU A 245 -6.67 23.50 12.04
N PHE A 246 -7.52 23.34 11.05
CA PHE A 246 -8.79 24.05 10.97
C PHE A 246 -9.76 23.60 12.07
N LYS A 247 -9.72 22.32 12.44
CA LYS A 247 -10.42 21.83 13.64
C LYS A 247 -9.92 22.55 14.88
N PHE A 248 -8.60 22.68 15.06
CA PHE A 248 -8.03 23.41 16.19
C PHE A 248 -8.49 24.86 16.23
N CYS A 249 -8.41 25.59 15.10
CA CYS A 249 -8.91 26.97 15.02
C CYS A 249 -10.40 27.07 15.37
N SER A 250 -11.23 26.13 14.89
CA SER A 250 -12.67 26.15 15.17
C SER A 250 -13.00 25.96 16.64
N VAL A 251 -12.25 25.11 17.33
CA VAL A 251 -12.39 24.89 18.77
C VAL A 251 -11.94 26.14 19.52
N LEU A 252 -10.83 26.76 19.11
CA LEU A 252 -10.30 27.96 19.76
C LEU A 252 -11.24 29.17 19.64
N MET A 253 -11.90 29.33 18.49
CA MET A 253 -12.81 30.46 18.25
C MET A 253 -14.19 30.27 18.89
N GLU A 254 -14.51 29.06 19.38
CA GLU A 254 -15.81 28.68 19.95
C GLU A 254 -17.02 29.08 19.08
N ASN A 255 -16.84 29.12 17.77
CA ASN A 255 -17.84 29.59 16.82
C ASN A 255 -17.95 28.65 15.62
N HIS A 256 -19.18 28.49 15.12
CA HIS A 256 -19.47 27.71 13.92
C HIS A 256 -19.32 28.52 12.62
N MET A 257 -19.24 29.85 12.72
CA MET A 257 -18.96 30.74 11.58
C MET A 257 -17.62 31.42 11.81
N ILE A 258 -16.60 31.03 11.06
CA ILE A 258 -15.21 31.45 11.28
C ILE A 258 -14.72 32.20 10.04
N HIS A 259 -14.17 33.40 10.25
CA HIS A 259 -13.55 34.16 9.17
C HIS A 259 -12.30 33.46 8.64
N LEU A 260 -12.09 33.52 7.33
CA LEU A 260 -10.96 32.87 6.68
C LEU A 260 -9.61 33.40 7.15
N ASP A 261 -9.54 34.67 7.56
CA ASP A 261 -8.34 35.29 8.12
C ASP A 261 -7.81 34.57 9.36
N VAL A 262 -8.69 33.89 10.14
CA VAL A 262 -8.26 33.09 11.29
C VAL A 262 -7.42 31.91 10.83
N PHE A 263 -7.82 31.22 9.77
CA PHE A 263 -7.08 30.08 9.22
C PHE A 263 -5.80 30.55 8.51
N LEU A 264 -5.85 31.66 7.76
CA LEU A 264 -4.65 32.27 7.18
C LEU A 264 -3.64 32.66 8.27
N THR A 265 -4.10 33.27 9.36
CA THR A 265 -3.24 33.62 10.49
C THR A 265 -2.62 32.38 11.11
N ALA A 266 -3.41 31.32 11.31
CA ALA A 266 -2.89 30.05 11.84
C ALA A 266 -1.83 29.41 10.93
N LEU A 267 -1.99 29.51 9.61
CA LEU A 267 -0.99 29.05 8.63
C LEU A 267 0.28 29.91 8.67
N ARG A 268 0.14 31.24 8.74
CA ARG A 268 1.27 32.17 8.87
C ARG A 268 2.05 31.96 10.16
N LEU A 269 1.38 31.61 11.26
CA LEU A 269 2.05 31.22 12.52
C LEU A 269 2.88 29.94 12.38
N GLN A 270 2.61 29.10 11.38
CA GLN A 270 3.42 27.93 11.01
C GLN A 270 4.48 28.27 9.94
N ASN A 271 4.67 29.55 9.59
CA ASN A 271 5.52 30.01 8.48
C ASN A 271 5.07 29.49 7.09
N VAL A 272 3.77 29.25 6.92
CA VAL A 272 3.16 29.00 5.61
C VAL A 272 2.61 30.33 5.10
N THR A 273 3.36 30.96 4.18
CA THR A 273 3.11 32.33 3.70
C THR A 273 2.75 32.39 2.21
N ASP A 274 2.89 31.27 1.52
CA ASP A 274 2.59 31.06 0.10
C ASP A 274 1.09 30.88 -0.18
N ILE A 275 0.30 30.56 0.86
CA ILE A 275 -1.16 30.39 0.74
C ILE A 275 -1.88 31.72 0.93
N ASP A 276 -2.57 32.16 -0.11
CA ASP A 276 -3.48 33.32 -0.07
C ASP A 276 -4.93 32.91 0.25
N CYS A 277 -5.85 33.89 0.22
CA CYS A 277 -7.25 33.64 0.56
C CYS A 277 -7.93 32.71 -0.45
N ASP A 278 -7.58 32.80 -1.73
CA ASP A 278 -8.21 32.03 -2.80
C ASP A 278 -7.74 30.57 -2.76
N GLU A 279 -6.44 30.35 -2.51
CA GLU A 279 -5.89 29.03 -2.29
C GLU A 279 -6.46 28.39 -1.01
N LEU A 280 -6.60 29.16 0.09
CA LEU A 280 -7.24 28.67 1.30
C LEU A 280 -8.69 28.22 1.05
N GLU A 281 -9.47 29.01 0.30
CA GLU A 281 -10.83 28.63 -0.08
C GLU A 281 -10.83 27.33 -0.86
N CYS A 282 -9.92 27.17 -1.82
CA CYS A 282 -9.76 25.92 -2.59
C CYS A 282 -9.44 24.73 -1.68
N ILE A 283 -8.50 24.89 -0.73
CA ILE A 283 -8.15 23.84 0.25
C ILE A 283 -9.38 23.45 1.08
N ILE A 284 -10.11 24.43 1.62
CA ILE A 284 -11.30 24.18 2.44
C ILE A 284 -12.40 23.53 1.60
N ALA A 285 -12.63 23.98 0.37
CA ALA A 285 -13.61 23.42 -0.54
C ALA A 285 -13.34 21.93 -0.82
N ASN A 286 -12.07 21.57 -1.07
CA ASN A 286 -11.66 20.18 -1.25
C ASN A 286 -11.88 19.35 0.02
N LEU A 287 -11.60 19.90 1.20
CA LEU A 287 -11.88 19.22 2.48
C LEU A 287 -13.38 19.02 2.73
N ILE A 288 -14.23 19.94 2.26
CA ILE A 288 -15.69 19.78 2.33
C ILE A 288 -16.15 18.71 1.34
N TYR A 289 -15.70 18.78 0.09
CA TYR A 289 -16.01 17.83 -0.96
C TYR A 289 -15.66 16.39 -0.56
N ASP A 290 -14.47 16.18 0.01
CA ASP A 290 -14.00 14.88 0.50
C ASP A 290 -14.67 14.43 1.81
N GLY A 291 -15.65 15.17 2.34
CA GLY A 291 -16.37 14.84 3.58
C GLY A 291 -15.52 14.96 4.85
N ARG A 292 -14.31 15.54 4.76
CA ARG A 292 -13.39 15.76 5.89
C ARG A 292 -13.87 16.88 6.81
N ILE A 293 -14.61 17.83 6.26
CA ILE A 293 -15.29 18.94 6.96
C ILE A 293 -16.75 18.94 6.53
N LYS A 294 -17.68 19.02 7.49
CA LYS A 294 -19.11 19.23 7.22
C LYS A 294 -19.42 20.72 7.38
N GLY A 295 -19.82 21.39 6.32
CA GLY A 295 -20.09 22.83 6.30
C GLY A 295 -20.17 23.38 4.88
N TYR A 296 -20.15 24.70 4.75
CA TYR A 296 -20.05 25.39 3.46
C TYR A 296 -19.19 26.66 3.58
N LEU A 297 -18.60 27.07 2.47
CA LEU A 297 -17.90 28.34 2.34
C LEU A 297 -18.88 29.44 1.95
N SER A 298 -18.87 30.54 2.72
CA SER A 298 -19.53 31.79 2.34
C SER A 298 -18.49 32.73 1.76
N HIS A 299 -18.31 32.65 0.44
CA HIS A 299 -17.31 33.43 -0.32
C HIS A 299 -17.51 34.94 -0.13
N GLN A 300 -18.75 35.44 -0.30
CA GLN A 300 -19.06 36.87 -0.16
C GLN A 300 -18.69 37.43 1.23
N HIS A 301 -18.79 36.62 2.29
CA HIS A 301 -18.47 37.03 3.65
C HIS A 301 -17.09 36.57 4.14
N LYS A 302 -16.32 35.87 3.29
CA LYS A 302 -15.03 35.24 3.64
C LYS A 302 -15.10 34.45 4.95
N LYS A 303 -16.07 33.52 5.02
CA LYS A 303 -16.31 32.68 6.21
C LYS A 303 -16.46 31.21 5.84
N LEU A 304 -15.94 30.33 6.70
CA LEU A 304 -16.32 28.94 6.76
C LEU A 304 -17.46 28.77 7.77
N VAL A 305 -18.59 28.24 7.31
CA VAL A 305 -19.75 27.92 8.14
C VAL A 305 -19.78 26.41 8.38
N LEU A 306 -19.40 26.01 9.59
CA LEU A 306 -19.32 24.63 10.02
C LEU A 306 -20.69 24.09 10.45
N SER A 307 -20.90 22.80 10.22
CA SER A 307 -22.05 22.08 10.76
C SER A 307 -22.01 22.09 12.29
N LYS A 308 -23.15 22.43 12.92
CA LYS A 308 -23.29 22.37 14.38
C LYS A 308 -23.18 20.95 14.93
N LYS A 309 -23.44 19.94 14.09
CA LYS A 309 -23.28 18.52 14.43
C LYS A 309 -22.07 17.98 13.68
N GLU A 310 -21.07 17.53 14.43
CA GLU A 310 -19.93 16.78 13.91
C GLU A 310 -19.24 17.45 12.70
N ALA A 311 -18.88 18.73 12.82
CA ALA A 311 -18.18 19.50 11.77
C ALA A 311 -16.93 18.82 11.21
N PHE A 312 -16.28 17.95 11.98
CA PHE A 312 -15.08 17.22 11.62
C PHE A 312 -15.26 15.72 11.93
N PRO A 313 -15.89 14.95 11.03
CA PRO A 313 -16.16 13.51 11.23
C PRO A 313 -14.89 12.70 11.43
N PRO A 314 -14.93 11.55 12.14
CA PRO A 314 -13.80 10.63 12.25
C PRO A 314 -13.25 10.27 10.86
N LEU A 315 -11.93 10.26 10.69
CA LEU A 315 -11.33 9.98 9.37
C LEU A 315 -11.69 8.58 8.86
N SER A 316 -11.83 7.60 9.76
CA SER A 316 -12.25 6.25 9.42
C SER A 316 -13.63 6.18 8.76
N SER A 317 -14.57 7.08 9.09
CA SER A 317 -15.92 7.05 8.52
C SER A 317 -15.98 7.60 7.09
N ILE A 318 -14.89 8.19 6.59
CA ILE A 318 -14.81 8.72 5.22
C ILE A 318 -14.56 7.59 4.21
N TYR A 319 -13.99 6.48 4.69
CA TYR A 319 -13.50 5.37 3.86
C TYR A 319 -14.24 4.05 4.10
N MET A 320 -15.32 4.07 4.89
CA MET A 320 -16.26 2.96 5.08
C MET A 320 -17.40 3.06 4.07
#